data_AF-A0A357T1Q3-F1
#
_entry.id   AF-A0A357T1Q3-F1
#
_cell.length_a   1.000
_cell.length_b   1.000
_cell.length_c   1.000
_cell.angle_alpha   90.00
_cell.angle_beta   90.00
_cell.angle_gamma   90.00
#
_symmetry.space_group_name_H-M   'P 1'
#
loop_
_entity.id
_entity.type
_entity.pdbx_description
1 polymer ?
#
loop_
_entity_poly.entity_id
_entity_poly.type
_entity_poly.pdbx_seq_one_letter_code
_entity_poly.pdbx_strand_id
1 'polypeptide(L)'
;CYRVSRERFRLFQTTWPEVELLTSGEGYSLNLEKINYHHLVNSGLRTENIDCANLCTSCQVESFYSYRREQETGRMLSLVALK
;
A
#
# COMPACT_ATOMS: atom_id res chain seq x y z
N CYS A 1 8.42 -3.15 2.22
CA CYS A 1 9.22 -3.32 0.99
C CYS A 1 9.02 -2.17 -0.04
N TYR A 2 8.27 -1.08 0.25
CA TYR A 2 7.94 -0.03 -0.75
C TYR A 2 8.57 1.35 -0.42
N ARG A 3 9.78 1.58 -0.92
CA ARG A 3 10.52 2.85 -0.79
C ARG A 3 10.26 3.76 -1.98
N VAL A 4 10.12 5.06 -1.75
CA VAL A 4 9.82 6.04 -2.80
C VAL A 4 10.78 7.22 -2.77
N SER A 5 10.77 8.03 -3.82
CA SER A 5 11.52 9.29 -3.85
C SER A 5 10.97 10.30 -2.83
N ARG A 6 11.80 11.26 -2.44
CA ARG A 6 11.39 12.36 -1.55
C ARG A 6 10.18 13.13 -2.09
N GLU A 7 10.16 13.39 -3.40
CA GLU A 7 9.06 14.08 -4.06
C GLU A 7 7.75 13.31 -3.93
N ARG A 8 7.78 11.99 -4.22
CA ARG A 8 6.61 11.13 -4.06
C ARG A 8 6.15 11.07 -2.61
N PHE A 9 7.07 10.98 -1.66
CA PHE A 9 6.73 10.99 -0.23
C PHE A 9 6.04 12.29 0.19
N ARG A 10 6.57 13.44 -0.24
CA ARG A 10 5.98 14.77 0.03
C ARG A 10 4.59 14.91 -0.57
N LEU A 11 4.36 14.36 -1.76
CA LEU A 11 3.04 14.32 -2.37
C LEU A 11 2.05 13.60 -1.46
N PHE A 12 2.40 12.39 -1.00
CA PHE A 12 1.55 11.62 -0.08
C PHE A 12 1.31 12.35 1.24
N GLN A 13 2.34 12.97 1.82
CA GLN A 13 2.22 13.74 3.06
C GLN A 13 1.28 14.95 2.90
N THR A 14 1.26 15.57 1.72
CA THR A 14 0.40 16.72 1.45
C THR A 14 -1.04 16.30 1.20
N THR A 15 -1.25 15.18 0.50
CA THR A 15 -2.58 14.69 0.15
C THR A 15 -3.29 14.01 1.32
N TRP A 16 -2.55 13.26 2.14
CA TRP A 16 -3.09 12.52 3.30
C TRP A 16 -2.27 12.82 4.57
N PRO A 17 -2.37 14.05 5.11
CA PRO A 17 -1.58 14.49 6.27
C PRO A 17 -1.87 13.70 7.54
N GLU A 18 -3.02 13.04 7.63
CA GLU A 18 -3.43 12.21 8.75
C GLU A 18 -2.72 10.87 8.82
N VAL A 19 -2.04 10.45 7.75
CA VAL A 19 -1.42 9.12 7.70
C VAL A 19 0.03 9.17 8.15
N GLU A 20 0.36 8.28 9.07
CA GLU A 20 1.73 8.06 9.50
C GLU A 20 2.56 7.47 8.34
N LEU A 21 3.51 8.25 7.86
CA LEU A 21 4.48 7.84 6.85
C LEU A 21 5.83 7.56 7.51
N LEU A 22 6.56 6.56 7.00
CA LEU A 22 7.79 6.10 7.63
C LEU A 22 9.02 6.74 6.97
N THR A 23 9.78 7.50 7.74
CA THR A 23 11.17 7.85 7.42
C THR A 23 12.09 6.84 8.11
N SER A 24 12.85 6.06 7.34
CA SER A 24 13.92 5.23 7.89
C SER A 24 15.28 5.84 7.57
N GLY A 25 16.33 5.42 8.28
CA GLY A 25 17.70 5.89 8.03
C GLY A 25 18.19 5.68 6.59
N GLU A 26 17.49 4.85 5.81
CA GLU A 26 17.79 4.57 4.39
C GLU A 26 16.74 5.13 3.40
N GLY A 27 15.85 6.03 3.83
CA GLY A 27 14.97 6.79 2.95
C GLY A 27 13.49 6.84 3.35
N TYR A 28 12.65 7.11 2.35
CA TYR A 28 11.21 7.36 2.51
C TYR A 28 10.39 6.12 2.15
N SER A 29 9.60 5.60 3.09
CA SER A 29 8.79 4.39 2.90
C SER A 29 7.29 4.69 3.06
N LEU A 30 6.48 4.06 2.21
CA LEU A 30 5.02 4.17 2.26
C LEU A 30 4.39 2.82 2.64
N ASN A 31 3.36 2.87 3.50
CA ASN A 31 2.46 1.75 3.75
C ASN A 31 1.13 2.03 3.06
N LEU A 32 0.97 1.53 1.83
CA LEU A 32 -0.22 1.79 1.02
C LEU A 32 -1.50 1.18 1.62
N GLU A 33 -1.41 0.05 2.32
CA GLU A 33 -2.57 -0.55 2.98
C GLU A 33 -3.08 0.34 4.11
N LYS A 34 -2.19 0.81 4.99
CA LYS A 34 -2.55 1.75 6.08
C LYS A 34 -3.08 3.08 5.55
N ILE A 35 -2.48 3.62 4.48
CA ILE A 35 -2.97 4.84 3.82
C ILE A 35 -4.41 4.64 3.32
N ASN A 36 -4.69 3.54 2.60
CA ASN A 36 -6.04 3.27 2.11
C ASN A 36 -7.03 3.00 3.26
N TYR A 37 -6.61 2.30 4.31
CA TYR A 37 -7.44 2.05 5.50
C TYR A 37 -7.93 3.37 6.11
N HIS A 38 -7.02 4.31 6.40
CA HIS A 38 -7.40 5.62 6.93
C HIS A 38 -8.26 6.42 5.95
N HIS A 39 -7.94 6.35 4.66
CA HIS A 39 -8.75 7.01 3.63
C HIS A 39 -10.21 6.50 3.61
N LEU A 40 -10.41 5.18 3.72
CA LEU A 40 -11.75 4.57 3.77
C LEU A 40 -12.50 4.94 5.06
N VAL A 41 -11.84 4.90 6.21
CA VAL A 41 -12.44 5.32 7.50
C VAL A 41 -12.85 6.79 7.45
N ASN A 42 -11.98 7.67 6.94
CA ASN A 42 -12.28 9.10 6.79
C ASN A 42 -13.40 9.38 5.78
N SER A 43 -13.64 8.44 4.86
CA SER A 43 -14.76 8.49 3.91
C SER A 43 -16.08 7.97 4.51
N GLY A 44 -16.09 7.59 5.79
CA GLY A 44 -17.30 7.19 6.52
C GLY A 44 -17.54 5.67 6.58
N LEU A 45 -16.61 4.84 6.10
CA LEU A 45 -16.73 3.39 6.28
C LEU A 45 -16.44 3.02 7.74
N ARG A 46 -17.30 2.17 8.30
CA ARG A 46 -17.07 1.62 9.64
C ARG A 46 -15.91 0.64 9.60
N THR A 47 -15.07 0.66 10.64
CA THR A 47 -13.84 -0.13 10.71
C THR A 47 -14.10 -1.62 10.62
N GLU A 48 -15.24 -2.11 11.12
CA GLU A 48 -15.63 -3.52 11.03
C GLU A 48 -15.99 -3.98 9.60
N ASN A 49 -16.15 -3.05 8.66
CA ASN A 49 -16.40 -3.36 7.24
C ASN A 49 -15.11 -3.27 6.40
N ILE A 50 -13.93 -3.15 7.03
CA ILE A 50 -12.65 -3.00 6.33
C ILE A 50 -11.69 -4.08 6.81
N ASP A 51 -11.39 -5.04 5.92
CA ASP A 51 -10.38 -6.06 6.15
C ASP A 51 -9.04 -5.68 5.52
N CYS A 52 -7.98 -5.67 6.33
CA CYS A 52 -6.60 -5.54 5.85
C CYS A 52 -6.02 -6.92 5.56
N ALA A 53 -5.51 -7.13 4.35
CA ALA A 53 -4.93 -8.40 3.95
C ALA A 53 -3.63 -8.70 4.73
N ASN A 54 -2.88 -7.67 5.13
CA ASN A 54 -1.56 -7.79 5.77
C ASN A 54 -0.56 -8.60 4.93
N LEU A 55 -0.69 -8.53 3.61
CA LEU A 55 0.14 -9.24 2.64
C LEU A 55 1.12 -8.28 1.95
N CYS A 56 2.31 -8.79 1.59
CA CYS A 56 3.27 -8.03 0.82
C CYS A 56 3.79 -8.83 -0.37
N THR A 57 3.40 -8.41 -1.58
CA THR A 57 3.79 -9.06 -2.83
C THR A 57 5.30 -9.13 -3.03
N SER A 58 6.03 -8.10 -2.57
CA SER A 58 7.50 -8.08 -2.68
C SER A 58 8.21 -8.97 -1.65
N CYS A 59 7.60 -9.23 -0.49
CA CYS A 59 8.25 -10.01 0.55
C CYS A 59 7.77 -11.49 0.54
N GLN A 60 6.65 -11.81 -0.13
CA GLN A 60 6.10 -13.18 -0.31
C GLN A 60 6.15 -13.63 -1.79
N VAL A 61 7.36 -13.67 -2.36
CA VAL A 61 7.56 -13.92 -3.80
C VAL A 61 7.19 -15.33 -4.26
N GLU A 62 7.08 -16.31 -3.36
CA GLU A 62 6.61 -17.66 -3.68
C GLU A 62 5.11 -17.69 -4.01
N SER A 63 4.35 -16.71 -3.50
CA SER A 63 2.89 -16.64 -3.64
C SER A 63 2.41 -15.51 -4.56
N PHE A 64 3.27 -14.53 -4.86
CA PHE A 64 2.88 -13.32 -5.59
C PHE A 64 3.96 -12.85 -6.57
N TYR A 65 3.53 -12.34 -7.73
CA TYR A 65 4.39 -11.56 -8.61
C TYR A 65 4.66 -10.17 -8.02
N SER A 66 5.89 -9.68 -8.15
CA SER A 66 6.27 -8.36 -7.66
C SER A 66 7.16 -7.61 -8.65
N TYR A 67 6.57 -6.67 -9.40
CA TYR A 67 7.33 -5.82 -10.32
C TYR A 67 8.48 -5.09 -9.63
N ARG A 68 8.27 -4.60 -8.39
CA ARG A 68 9.33 -3.90 -7.64
C ARG A 68 10.53 -4.81 -7.33
N ARG A 69 10.30 -6.11 -7.15
CA ARG A 69 11.33 -7.08 -6.78
C ARG A 69 11.98 -7.72 -8.00
N GLU A 70 11.19 -8.01 -9.04
CA GLU A 70 11.57 -8.87 -10.17
C GLU A 70 11.73 -8.11 -11.49
N GLN A 71 11.21 -6.87 -11.59
CA GLN A 71 11.13 -6.04 -12.80
C GLN A 71 10.27 -6.66 -13.90
N GLU A 72 10.69 -7.78 -14.50
CA GLU A 72 9.90 -8.52 -15.48
C GLU A 72 9.21 -9.68 -14.79
N THR A 73 7.88 -9.62 -14.70
CA THR A 73 7.08 -10.60 -13.94
C THR A 73 5.63 -10.61 -14.41
N GLY A 74 4.84 -11.59 -13.97
CA GLY A 74 3.42 -11.72 -14.25
C GLY A 74 2.54 -10.68 -13.55
N ARG A 75 1.23 -10.87 -13.59
CA ARG A 75 0.24 -10.03 -12.88
C ARG A 75 -0.79 -10.91 -12.20
N MET A 76 -1.24 -10.48 -11.03
CA MET A 76 -2.35 -11.11 -10.32
C MET A 76 -3.68 -10.47 -10.74
N LEU A 77 -4.78 -11.19 -10.50
CA LEU A 77 -6.14 -10.70 -10.69
C LEU A 77 -6.84 -10.62 -9.33
N SER A 78 -7.42 -9.46 -9.02
CA SER A 78 -8.41 -9.30 -7.95
C SER A 78 -9.78 -9.10 -8.60
N LEU A 79 -10.73 -10.00 -8.31
CA LEU A 79 -12.04 -10.03 -8.95
C LEU A 79 -13.14 -9.94 -7.89
N VAL A 80 -14.13 -9.08 -8.13
CA VAL A 80 -15.40 -9.04 -7.41
C VAL A 80 -16.52 -9.15 -8.45
N ALA A 81 -17.50 -10.02 -8.18
CA ALA A 81 -18.63 -10.23 -9.07
C ALA A 81 -19.91 -10.34 -8.23
N LEU A 82 -20.99 -9.75 -8.74
CA LEU A 82 -22.34 -10.01 -8.26
C LEU A 82 -22.89 -11.19 -9.07
N LYS A 83 -23.67 -12.04 -8.40
CA LYS A 83 -24.33 -13.17 -9.05
C LYS A 83 -25.54 -12.72 -9.85
#